data_AF-A0A3L7X8X5-F1
#
_entry.id   AF-A0A3L7X8X5-F1
#
_cell.length_a   1.000
_cell.length_b   1.000
_cell.length_c   1.000
_cell.angle_alpha   90.00
_cell.angle_beta   90.00
_cell.angle_gamma   90.00
#
_symmetry.space_group_name_H-M   'P 1'
#
loop_
_entity.id
_entity.type
_entity.pdbx_description
1 polymer ?
#
loop_
_entity_poly.entity_id
_entity_poly.type
_entity_poly.pdbx_seq_one_letter_code
_entity_poly.pdbx_strand_id
1 'polypeptide(L)'
;MHISDARQNLIRLADAAHHTEGILSRKFTAGLVAVIASLTMVGSAWAATSIANGSFEGSMSGWSFVQPVDLVCGNAWQNADGNCSVDMGGSPAQGEISQVLATTAGTTYTVTFALAGNPSCTPGNVNWVGWVSEPGVKNLRVTASPAVSTQLIYSFDVTGKSYADMGWTSQAFVFTADSAATTLTFQNVDNNWCGPVIDNVSISGGGPTAVVPASAEDCKKGGWAALTDHLGNKFKNQGDCVSYVATAGKNKGAIAP
;
A
#
# COMPACT_ATOMS: atom_id res chain seq x y z
N MET A 1 21.88 -29.23 -66.74
CA MET A 1 20.83 -28.61 -67.56
C MET A 1 19.50 -28.79 -66.84
N HIS A 2 19.09 -27.84 -66.01
CA HIS A 2 17.76 -27.83 -65.40
C HIS A 2 17.33 -26.39 -65.17
N ILE A 3 16.11 -26.12 -65.63
CA ILE A 3 15.49 -24.82 -65.82
C ILE A 3 14.55 -24.52 -64.65
N SER A 4 14.30 -23.23 -64.51
CA SER A 4 13.62 -22.37 -63.55
C SER A 4 12.13 -22.59 -63.21
N ASP A 5 11.76 -21.96 -62.09
CA ASP A 5 10.66 -20.97 -61.90
C ASP A 5 9.27 -21.32 -61.30
N ALA A 6 8.95 -20.47 -60.30
CA ALA A 6 7.74 -19.77 -59.86
C ALA A 6 6.26 -20.21 -60.11
N ARG A 7 5.52 -20.15 -58.99
CA ARG A 7 4.22 -19.46 -58.68
C ARG A 7 2.83 -19.98 -59.14
N GLN A 8 2.02 -20.21 -58.08
CA GLN A 8 0.63 -19.83 -57.78
C GLN A 8 -0.58 -20.43 -58.54
N ASN A 9 -1.54 -21.00 -57.79
CA ASN A 9 -2.97 -20.74 -58.00
C ASN A 9 -3.88 -21.06 -56.79
N LEU A 10 -5.04 -20.40 -56.76
CA LEU A 10 -5.93 -20.10 -55.63
C LEU A 10 -6.98 -21.17 -55.20
N ILE A 11 -7.28 -21.14 -53.90
CA ILE A 11 -8.55 -21.19 -53.12
C ILE A 11 -9.89 -21.39 -53.87
N ARG A 12 -10.80 -22.16 -53.22
CA ARG A 12 -12.28 -22.04 -53.04
C ARG A 12 -12.99 -23.37 -53.41
N LEU A 13 -14.12 -23.83 -52.85
CA LEU A 13 -15.02 -23.63 -51.70
C LEU A 13 -16.13 -24.72 -51.90
N ALA A 14 -16.75 -25.22 -50.80
CA ALA A 14 -18.14 -25.71 -50.64
C ALA A 14 -18.77 -26.74 -51.62
N ASP A 15 -19.35 -27.83 -51.10
CA ASP A 15 -20.82 -28.11 -51.01
C ASP A 15 -21.08 -29.59 -50.68
N ALA A 16 -21.82 -29.89 -49.60
CA ALA A 16 -23.26 -30.25 -49.56
C ALA A 16 -23.56 -31.66 -50.15
N ALA A 17 -23.82 -32.66 -49.29
CA ALA A 17 -25.15 -33.10 -48.81
C ALA A 17 -25.85 -34.12 -49.74
N HIS A 18 -26.15 -35.33 -49.24
CA HIS A 18 -27.50 -35.95 -49.14
C HIS A 18 -27.49 -37.50 -49.00
N HIS A 19 -28.63 -38.00 -48.46
CA HIS A 19 -29.15 -39.39 -48.33
C HIS A 19 -28.99 -40.01 -46.92
N THR A 20 -30.03 -40.50 -46.19
CA THR A 20 -31.47 -40.77 -46.44
C THR A 20 -32.22 -40.89 -45.08
N GLU A 21 -33.55 -40.81 -45.10
CA GLU A 21 -34.49 -40.59 -43.98
C GLU A 21 -34.82 -41.76 -43.02
N GLY A 22 -35.42 -41.41 -41.85
CA GLY A 22 -36.26 -42.33 -41.06
C GLY A 22 -36.82 -41.78 -39.73
N ILE A 23 -38.15 -41.51 -39.71
CA ILE A 23 -39.12 -41.54 -38.58
C ILE A 23 -39.43 -40.23 -37.81
N LEU A 24 -40.73 -39.87 -37.84
CA LEU A 24 -41.43 -38.72 -37.27
C LEU A 24 -41.67 -38.77 -35.74
N SER A 25 -41.55 -37.62 -35.07
CA SER A 25 -42.51 -37.14 -34.06
C SER A 25 -42.39 -35.62 -33.84
N ARG A 26 -43.52 -34.91 -33.88
CA ARG A 26 -43.66 -33.44 -33.87
C ARG A 26 -43.52 -32.82 -32.48
N LYS A 27 -42.88 -31.64 -32.37
CA LYS A 27 -43.48 -30.36 -31.91
C LYS A 27 -42.45 -29.20 -31.92
N PHE A 28 -42.94 -28.02 -32.34
CA PHE A 28 -42.29 -26.68 -32.35
C PHE A 28 -41.75 -26.33 -30.94
N THR A 29 -40.72 -25.50 -30.71
CA THR A 29 -40.62 -24.06 -31.03
C THR A 29 -39.28 -23.52 -30.51
N ALA A 30 -38.82 -22.42 -31.12
CA ALA A 30 -38.01 -21.32 -30.56
C ALA A 30 -36.56 -21.59 -30.16
N GLY A 31 -35.67 -20.91 -30.87
CA GLY A 31 -34.26 -20.79 -30.53
C GLY A 31 -34.03 -20.06 -29.21
N LEU A 32 -32.87 -20.36 -28.64
CA LEU A 32 -32.19 -19.45 -27.73
C LEU A 32 -30.73 -19.42 -28.20
N VAL A 33 -30.38 -18.36 -28.92
CA VAL A 33 -28.97 -17.97 -29.05
C VAL A 33 -28.54 -17.60 -27.63
N ALA A 34 -27.75 -18.46 -26.99
CA ALA A 34 -27.07 -18.10 -25.76
C ALA A 34 -26.02 -17.03 -26.12
N VAL A 35 -26.42 -15.76 -26.03
CA VAL A 35 -25.47 -14.66 -25.90
C VAL A 35 -24.83 -14.87 -24.54
N ILE A 36 -23.64 -15.48 -24.53
CA ILE A 36 -22.77 -15.41 -23.36
C ILE A 36 -22.37 -13.93 -23.27
N ALA A 37 -23.10 -13.18 -22.45
CA ALA A 37 -22.62 -11.90 -21.97
C ALA A 37 -21.34 -12.20 -21.20
N SER A 38 -20.19 -11.98 -21.84
CA SER A 38 -18.91 -11.95 -21.16
C SER A 38 -18.97 -10.83 -20.14
N LEU A 39 -19.36 -11.17 -18.91
CA LEU A 39 -19.20 -10.29 -17.77
C LEU A 39 -17.70 -10.30 -17.46
N THR A 40 -16.96 -9.40 -18.10
CA THR A 40 -15.64 -9.04 -17.61
C THR A 40 -15.85 -8.51 -16.21
N MET A 41 -15.53 -9.31 -15.19
CA MET A 41 -15.36 -8.78 -13.84
C MET A 41 -14.15 -7.86 -13.89
N VAL A 42 -14.35 -6.60 -14.23
CA VAL A 42 -13.40 -5.53 -13.88
C VAL A 42 -13.66 -5.26 -12.40
N GLY A 43 -13.18 -6.17 -11.59
CA GLY A 43 -13.31 -6.15 -10.14
C GLY A 43 -11.96 -6.49 -9.54
N SER A 44 -10.91 -5.76 -9.93
CA SER A 44 -9.74 -5.65 -9.06
C SER A 44 -10.23 -4.94 -7.80
N ALA A 45 -10.63 -5.71 -6.80
CA ALA A 45 -10.73 -5.19 -5.44
C ALA A 45 -9.31 -4.74 -5.09
N TRP A 46 -9.05 -3.44 -5.15
CA TRP A 46 -7.80 -2.88 -4.67
C TRP A 46 -7.73 -3.23 -3.19
N ALA A 47 -6.80 -4.11 -2.82
CA ALA A 47 -6.52 -4.35 -1.41
C ALA A 47 -6.07 -3.01 -0.81
N ALA A 48 -6.69 -2.62 0.31
CA ALA A 48 -6.25 -1.44 1.03
C ALA A 48 -4.77 -1.59 1.37
N THR A 49 -3.99 -0.53 1.17
CA THR A 49 -2.58 -0.52 1.57
C THR A 49 -2.49 -0.83 3.07
N SER A 50 -1.68 -1.81 3.43
CA SER A 50 -1.49 -2.24 4.82
C SER A 50 -0.02 -2.42 5.13
N ILE A 51 0.36 -2.17 6.39
CA ILE A 51 1.66 -2.57 6.92
C ILE A 51 1.57 -4.03 7.37
N ALA A 52 2.40 -4.89 6.79
CA ALA A 52 2.62 -6.22 7.34
C ALA A 52 3.44 -6.11 8.62
N ASN A 53 2.95 -6.73 9.69
CA ASN A 53 3.64 -6.85 10.98
C ASN A 53 4.15 -5.50 11.53
N GLY A 54 3.23 -4.54 11.65
CA GLY A 54 3.54 -3.19 12.11
C GLY A 54 4.03 -3.08 13.55
N SER A 55 3.62 -4.02 14.42
CA SER A 55 4.04 -4.11 15.82
C SER A 55 5.17 -5.12 16.05
N PHE A 56 5.77 -5.64 14.97
CA PHE A 56 6.96 -6.51 15.04
C PHE A 56 6.81 -7.79 15.90
N GLU A 57 5.61 -8.33 16.03
CA GLU A 57 5.32 -9.44 16.93
C GLU A 57 5.95 -10.76 16.45
N GLY A 58 6.78 -11.35 17.30
CA GLY A 58 7.38 -12.68 17.14
C GLY A 58 8.45 -12.80 16.04
N SER A 59 8.53 -11.88 15.08
CA SER A 59 9.53 -11.87 14.01
C SER A 59 9.58 -10.52 13.29
N MET A 60 10.50 -10.39 12.34
CA MET A 60 10.56 -9.27 11.39
C MET A 60 9.89 -9.61 10.03
N SER A 61 9.01 -10.61 9.99
CA SER A 61 8.30 -10.98 8.76
C SER A 61 7.57 -9.78 8.14
N GLY A 62 7.68 -9.60 6.82
CA GLY A 62 7.14 -8.44 6.11
C GLY A 62 8.11 -7.25 5.99
N TRP A 63 9.22 -7.25 6.73
CA TRP A 63 10.26 -6.23 6.67
C TRP A 63 11.54 -6.78 6.02
N SER A 64 12.16 -5.98 5.16
CA SER A 64 13.48 -6.25 4.58
C SER A 64 14.55 -5.53 5.37
N PHE A 65 15.70 -6.18 5.58
CA PHE A 65 16.86 -5.61 6.25
C PHE A 65 17.90 -5.16 5.24
N VAL A 66 18.31 -3.90 5.32
CA VAL A 66 19.48 -3.39 4.58
C VAL A 66 20.68 -3.30 5.51
N GLN A 67 20.44 -2.96 6.78
CA GLN A 67 21.42 -2.94 7.87
C GLN A 67 20.81 -3.59 9.12
N PRO A 68 21.63 -4.18 10.01
CA PRO A 68 21.13 -4.92 11.16
C PRO A 68 20.37 -4.01 12.15
N VAL A 69 19.37 -4.60 12.79
CA VAL A 69 18.56 -4.02 13.87
C VAL A 69 18.34 -5.10 14.93
N ASP A 70 17.97 -4.69 16.14
CA ASP A 70 17.67 -5.62 17.23
C ASP A 70 16.16 -5.71 17.45
N LEU A 71 15.58 -6.90 17.23
CA LEU A 71 14.21 -7.20 17.64
C LEU A 71 14.20 -7.48 19.15
N VAL A 72 13.53 -6.61 19.90
CA VAL A 72 13.47 -6.69 21.36
C VAL A 72 12.07 -7.11 21.76
N CYS A 73 11.96 -8.24 22.46
CA CYS A 73 10.67 -8.82 22.84
C CYS A 73 10.60 -9.16 24.34
N GLY A 74 9.38 -9.32 24.83
CA GLY A 74 9.11 -9.65 26.23
C GLY A 74 9.30 -8.44 27.14
N ASN A 75 9.75 -8.70 28.37
CA ASN A 75 9.84 -7.68 29.42
C ASN A 75 11.20 -6.96 29.44
N ALA A 76 11.94 -6.93 28.32
CA ALA A 76 13.20 -6.21 28.23
C ALA A 76 13.00 -4.70 28.45
N TRP A 77 11.91 -4.16 27.90
CA TRP A 77 11.34 -2.85 28.22
C TRP A 77 9.85 -2.81 27.88
N GLN A 78 9.16 -1.74 28.27
CA GLN A 78 7.79 -1.46 27.88
C GLN A 78 7.71 -1.25 26.35
N ASN A 79 7.04 -2.15 25.63
CA ASN A 79 6.70 -1.96 24.21
C ASN A 79 5.52 -0.99 24.06
N ALA A 80 5.38 -0.37 22.89
CA ALA A 80 4.29 0.57 22.62
C ALA A 80 2.99 -0.16 22.26
N ASP A 81 3.11 -1.28 21.57
CA ASP A 81 2.05 -2.23 21.25
C ASP A 81 2.57 -3.66 21.45
N GLY A 82 1.66 -4.60 21.72
CA GLY A 82 2.02 -6.01 21.85
C GLY A 82 3.17 -6.31 22.84
N ASN A 83 4.13 -7.12 22.39
CA ASN A 83 5.21 -7.69 23.19
C ASN A 83 6.60 -7.52 22.53
N CYS A 84 6.70 -6.92 21.35
CA CYS A 84 7.96 -6.68 20.67
C CYS A 84 8.07 -5.24 20.15
N SER A 85 9.31 -4.79 19.95
CA SER A 85 9.65 -3.53 19.29
C SER A 85 11.04 -3.64 18.68
N VAL A 86 11.44 -2.67 17.87
CA VAL A 86 12.72 -2.73 17.15
C VAL A 86 13.63 -1.59 17.59
N ASP A 87 14.80 -1.93 18.12
CA ASP A 87 15.91 -0.98 18.28
C ASP A 87 16.70 -0.90 16.97
N MET A 88 16.68 0.29 16.37
CA MET A 88 17.35 0.55 15.09
C MET A 88 18.88 0.73 15.24
N GLY A 89 19.41 0.63 16.46
CA GLY A 89 20.83 0.65 16.78
C GLY A 89 21.58 -0.59 16.29
N GLY A 90 21.00 -1.79 16.30
CA GLY A 90 21.66 -2.99 15.76
C GLY A 90 23.01 -3.36 16.39
N SER A 91 23.30 -2.86 17.60
CA SER A 91 24.39 -3.27 18.50
C SER A 91 25.80 -3.52 17.90
N PRO A 92 26.47 -2.57 17.21
CA PRO A 92 26.00 -1.27 16.71
C PRO A 92 25.91 -1.20 15.18
N ALA A 93 25.05 -0.31 14.69
CA ALA A 93 24.79 -0.09 13.27
C ALA A 93 24.01 1.21 13.03
N GLN A 94 24.00 1.64 11.76
CA GLN A 94 22.96 2.48 11.20
C GLN A 94 21.84 1.57 10.68
N GLY A 95 21.09 0.95 11.60
CA GLY A 95 20.06 -0.01 11.25
C GLY A 95 19.04 0.53 10.26
N GLU A 96 18.59 -0.32 9.34
CA GLU A 96 17.73 0.08 8.24
C GLU A 96 16.78 -1.05 7.86
N ILE A 97 15.49 -0.78 7.97
CA ILE A 97 14.42 -1.69 7.56
C ILE A 97 13.50 -1.02 6.55
N SER A 98 12.92 -1.82 5.66
CA SER A 98 11.98 -1.32 4.67
C SER A 98 10.85 -2.28 4.36
N GLN A 99 9.74 -1.74 3.85
CA GLN A 99 8.62 -2.49 3.33
C GLN A 99 8.11 -1.83 2.04
N VAL A 100 7.84 -2.65 1.02
CA VAL A 100 7.21 -2.17 -0.21
C VAL A 100 5.70 -2.16 -0.01
N LEU A 101 5.11 -1.00 -0.20
CA LEU A 101 3.68 -0.75 -0.05
C LEU A 101 3.05 -0.65 -1.43
N ALA A 102 1.93 -1.35 -1.63
CA ALA A 102 1.06 -1.09 -2.78
C ALA A 102 0.43 0.29 -2.59
N THR A 103 0.65 1.21 -3.54
CA THR A 103 0.16 2.59 -3.47
C THR A 103 -0.56 2.97 -4.76
N THR A 104 -1.07 4.19 -4.83
CA THR A 104 -1.72 4.73 -6.03
C THR A 104 -1.14 6.11 -6.28
N ALA A 105 -0.61 6.33 -7.48
CA ALA A 105 -0.05 7.61 -7.89
C ALA A 105 -1.06 8.76 -7.64
N GLY A 106 -0.58 9.87 -7.09
CA GLY A 106 -1.39 11.02 -6.71
C GLY A 106 -2.14 10.86 -5.39
N THR A 107 -2.09 9.71 -4.73
CA THR A 107 -2.74 9.49 -3.42
C THR A 107 -1.80 9.81 -2.27
N THR A 108 -2.30 10.57 -1.30
CA THR A 108 -1.60 10.85 -0.04
C THR A 108 -1.86 9.74 0.98
N TYR A 109 -0.78 9.29 1.60
CA TYR A 109 -0.75 8.29 2.66
C TYR A 109 -0.16 8.89 3.92
N THR A 110 -0.68 8.46 5.06
CA THR A 110 -0.16 8.80 6.38
C THR A 110 0.27 7.52 7.07
N VAL A 111 1.57 7.37 7.29
CA VAL A 111 2.16 6.34 8.14
C VAL A 111 2.19 6.89 9.57
N THR A 112 1.67 6.13 10.53
CA THR A 112 1.87 6.41 11.95
C THR A 112 2.76 5.34 12.56
N PHE A 113 3.52 5.70 13.58
CA PHE A 113 4.38 4.78 14.32
C PHE A 113 4.64 5.33 15.72
N ALA A 114 4.91 4.46 16.67
CA ALA A 114 5.44 4.84 17.97
C ALA A 114 6.96 5.00 17.89
N LEU A 115 7.47 6.07 18.51
CA LEU A 115 8.89 6.39 18.60
C LEU A 115 9.31 6.59 20.05
N ALA A 116 10.36 5.89 20.45
CA ALA A 116 11.14 6.12 21.67
C ALA A 116 12.64 6.00 21.34
N GLY A 117 13.49 5.83 22.35
CA GLY A 117 14.90 5.56 22.19
C GLY A 117 15.40 4.62 23.28
N ASN A 118 16.39 3.79 22.96
CA ASN A 118 16.97 2.87 23.93
C ASN A 118 17.80 3.69 24.96
N PRO A 119 17.39 3.72 26.25
CA PRO A 119 18.00 4.61 27.24
C PRO A 119 19.34 4.10 27.76
N SER A 120 19.77 2.89 27.41
CA SER A 120 20.82 2.16 28.11
C SER A 120 22.24 2.58 27.82
N CYS A 121 22.49 3.27 26.71
CA CYS A 121 23.84 3.70 26.36
C CYS A 121 24.11 5.17 26.75
N THR A 122 23.14 5.87 27.34
CA THR A 122 23.27 7.29 27.69
C THR A 122 23.59 7.46 29.19
N PRO A 123 24.74 8.06 29.55
CA PRO A 123 25.08 8.31 30.95
C PRO A 123 24.01 9.12 31.68
N GLY A 124 23.71 8.73 32.91
CA GLY A 124 22.71 9.39 33.76
C GLY A 124 21.30 8.81 33.68
N ASN A 125 21.01 7.94 32.71
CA ASN A 125 19.75 7.20 32.67
C ASN A 125 19.73 6.03 33.66
N VAL A 126 18.54 5.67 34.13
CA VAL A 126 18.32 4.61 35.13
C VAL A 126 18.90 3.26 34.69
N ASN A 127 18.87 2.98 33.39
CA ASN A 127 19.33 1.72 32.80
C ASN A 127 20.68 1.85 32.08
N TRP A 128 21.48 2.88 32.42
CA TRP A 128 22.78 3.07 31.81
C TRP A 128 23.72 1.89 32.11
N VAL A 129 24.27 1.29 31.05
CA VAL A 129 25.09 0.08 31.18
C VAL A 129 26.49 0.35 31.73
N GLY A 130 26.99 1.57 31.66
CA GLY A 130 28.29 1.93 32.26
C GLY A 130 29.52 1.70 31.37
N TRP A 131 29.42 0.92 30.29
CA TRP A 131 30.52 0.67 29.35
C TRP A 131 30.35 1.31 27.96
N VAL A 132 29.18 1.88 27.65
CA VAL A 132 28.91 2.66 26.43
C VAL A 132 28.48 4.07 26.83
N SER A 133 28.91 5.10 26.11
CA SER A 133 28.53 6.50 26.34
C SER A 133 28.11 7.16 25.03
N GLU A 134 26.80 7.20 24.79
CA GLU A 134 26.18 7.74 23.59
C GLU A 134 25.31 8.97 23.89
N PRO A 135 25.12 9.87 22.90
CA PRO A 135 24.16 10.96 23.02
C PRO A 135 22.76 10.48 23.42
N GLY A 136 22.09 11.29 24.25
CA GLY A 136 20.71 11.02 24.68
C GLY A 136 19.66 11.24 23.58
N VAL A 137 19.99 12.01 22.55
CA VAL A 137 19.10 12.21 21.40
C VAL A 137 19.32 11.10 20.38
N LYS A 138 18.25 10.40 19.99
CA LYS A 138 18.23 9.34 18.98
C LYS A 138 17.49 9.84 17.75
N ASN A 139 18.06 9.65 16.56
CA ASN A 139 17.54 10.21 15.32
C ASN A 139 17.11 9.10 14.36
N LEU A 140 15.85 9.14 13.94
CA LEU A 140 15.25 8.22 13.00
C LEU A 140 14.88 8.95 11.73
N ARG A 141 15.46 8.53 10.61
CA ARG A 141 15.06 8.97 9.28
C ARG A 141 13.95 8.06 8.77
N VAL A 142 12.88 8.66 8.29
CA VAL A 142 11.80 7.97 7.59
C VAL A 142 11.77 8.45 6.16
N THR A 143 11.77 7.52 5.21
CA THR A 143 11.62 7.83 3.79
C THR A 143 10.51 7.02 3.11
N ALA A 144 9.96 7.59 2.04
CA ALA A 144 9.07 6.90 1.11
C ALA A 144 9.57 7.11 -0.32
N SER A 145 9.92 6.06 -1.05
CA SER A 145 10.43 6.22 -2.42
C SER A 145 9.95 5.11 -3.37
N PRO A 146 9.54 5.43 -4.60
CA PRO A 146 9.35 6.79 -5.15
C PRO A 146 8.08 7.45 -4.59
N ALA A 147 8.14 8.77 -4.35
CA ALA A 147 7.03 9.64 -3.96
C ALA A 147 7.48 11.12 -3.96
N VAL A 148 6.52 12.06 -3.90
CA VAL A 148 6.81 13.51 -3.91
C VAL A 148 7.22 14.00 -2.52
N SER A 149 8.48 14.45 -2.38
CA SER A 149 9.16 14.97 -1.17
C SER A 149 8.99 14.14 0.10
N THR A 150 9.93 13.24 0.35
CA THR A 150 9.63 12.04 1.14
C THR A 150 10.68 11.67 2.17
N GLN A 151 11.41 12.63 2.73
CA GLN A 151 12.34 12.36 3.82
C GLN A 151 12.06 13.29 5.00
N LEU A 152 11.89 12.70 6.18
CA LEU A 152 11.85 13.42 7.45
C LEU A 152 12.78 12.74 8.46
N ILE A 153 13.31 13.55 9.38
CA ILE A 153 14.09 13.07 10.53
C ILE A 153 13.26 13.37 11.77
N TYR A 154 13.02 12.34 12.57
CA TYR A 154 12.39 12.41 13.89
C TYR A 154 13.46 12.19 14.94
N SER A 155 13.35 12.89 16.05
CA SER A 155 14.30 12.80 17.15
C SER A 155 13.59 12.48 18.44
N PHE A 156 14.24 11.69 19.30
CA PHE A 156 13.75 11.37 20.62
C PHE A 156 14.85 11.54 21.66
N ASP A 157 14.57 12.25 22.76
CA ASP A 157 15.51 12.44 23.86
C ASP A 157 15.23 11.43 24.97
N VAL A 158 16.21 10.56 25.25
CA VAL A 158 16.08 9.52 26.28
C VAL A 158 16.36 10.02 27.70
N THR A 159 16.60 11.33 27.90
CA THR A 159 16.86 11.89 29.23
C THR A 159 15.72 11.58 30.20
N GLY A 160 16.05 10.90 31.29
CA GLY A 160 15.09 10.50 32.33
C GLY A 160 14.18 9.34 31.93
N LYS A 161 14.43 8.68 30.80
CA LYS A 161 13.71 7.48 30.36
C LYS A 161 14.33 6.21 30.93
N SER A 162 13.53 5.16 30.97
CA SER A 162 13.90 3.86 31.52
C SER A 162 13.18 2.73 30.78
N TYR A 163 13.57 1.49 31.04
CA TYR A 163 12.86 0.32 30.49
C TYR A 163 11.39 0.25 30.91
N ALA A 164 11.02 0.79 32.08
CA ALA A 164 9.64 0.81 32.56
C ALA A 164 8.84 2.04 32.09
N ASP A 165 9.54 3.09 31.64
CA ASP A 165 8.99 4.34 31.11
C ASP A 165 9.82 4.76 29.91
N MET A 166 9.58 4.09 28.78
CA MET A 166 10.27 4.36 27.52
C MET A 166 9.88 5.73 26.95
N GLY A 167 8.74 6.28 27.38
CA GLY A 167 8.26 7.59 26.95
C GLY A 167 7.77 7.65 25.50
N TRP A 168 7.25 6.54 24.97
CA TRP A 168 6.75 6.41 23.60
C TRP A 168 5.89 7.60 23.16
N THR A 169 6.16 8.10 21.96
CA THR A 169 5.39 9.16 21.31
C THR A 169 4.88 8.68 19.96
N SER A 170 3.63 9.00 19.63
CA SER A 170 3.10 8.73 18.29
C SER A 170 3.64 9.78 17.31
N GLN A 171 4.20 9.31 16.22
CA GLN A 171 4.69 10.11 15.10
C GLN A 171 3.84 9.87 13.86
N ALA A 172 3.85 10.84 12.94
CA ALA A 172 3.16 10.75 11.67
C ALA A 172 4.10 11.17 10.53
N PHE A 173 4.18 10.34 9.50
CA PHE A 173 4.93 10.58 8.26
C PHE A 173 3.95 10.55 7.09
N VAL A 174 3.90 11.64 6.33
CA VAL A 174 2.95 11.81 5.22
C VAL A 174 3.72 11.84 3.91
N PHE A 175 3.25 11.09 2.92
CA PHE A 175 3.80 11.13 1.56
C PHE A 175 2.69 11.04 0.52
N THR A 176 2.93 11.61 -0.67
CA THR A 176 2.07 11.42 -1.84
C THR A 176 2.78 10.49 -2.81
N ALA A 177 2.20 9.31 -3.05
CA ALA A 177 2.75 8.34 -3.98
C ALA A 177 2.77 8.90 -5.40
N ASP A 178 3.80 8.59 -6.18
CA ASP A 178 3.90 8.94 -7.60
C ASP A 178 3.76 7.73 -8.54
N SER A 179 3.67 6.53 -7.96
CA SER A 179 3.54 5.27 -8.68
C SER A 179 2.63 4.27 -7.95
N ALA A 180 2.52 3.04 -8.46
CA ALA A 180 1.71 1.98 -7.87
C ALA A 180 2.40 1.26 -6.69
N ALA A 181 3.68 1.57 -6.42
CA ALA A 181 4.43 1.00 -5.33
C ALA A 181 5.35 2.05 -4.69
N THR A 182 5.39 2.08 -3.37
CA THR A 182 6.26 2.97 -2.61
C THR A 182 6.98 2.16 -1.54
N THR A 183 8.30 2.30 -1.48
CA THR A 183 9.12 1.68 -0.42
C THR A 183 9.15 2.63 0.77
N LEU A 184 8.56 2.22 1.89
CA LEU A 184 8.72 2.88 3.19
C LEU A 184 9.99 2.36 3.85
N THR A 185 10.86 3.27 4.28
CA THR A 185 12.12 2.93 4.95
C THR A 185 12.24 3.67 6.27
N PHE A 186 12.64 2.94 7.30
CA PHE A 186 13.08 3.47 8.58
C PHE A 186 14.58 3.25 8.70
N GLN A 187 15.33 4.30 9.01
CA GLN A 187 16.79 4.25 9.10
C GLN A 187 17.28 5.00 10.34
N ASN A 188 18.09 4.35 11.16
CA ASN A 188 18.85 5.01 12.20
C ASN A 188 19.89 5.94 11.56
N VAL A 189 19.90 7.21 11.93
CA VAL A 189 20.83 8.19 11.35
C VAL A 189 22.24 7.99 11.91
N ASP A 190 22.33 7.58 13.17
CA ASP A 190 23.59 7.50 13.90
C ASP A 190 24.09 6.05 13.92
N ASN A 191 25.41 5.82 13.89
CA ASN A 191 25.97 4.49 14.11
C ASN A 191 26.17 4.27 15.61
N ASN A 192 25.25 3.56 16.27
CA ASN A 192 25.20 3.45 17.72
C ASN A 192 24.75 2.06 18.18
N TRP A 193 24.98 1.73 19.45
CA TRP A 193 24.50 0.51 20.09
C TRP A 193 23.04 0.63 20.52
N CYS A 194 22.66 1.79 21.05
CA CYS A 194 21.31 2.08 21.50
C CYS A 194 20.70 3.14 20.59
N GLY A 195 19.82 2.72 19.68
CA GLY A 195 19.23 3.56 18.65
C GLY A 195 17.86 4.13 19.02
N PRO A 196 17.21 4.80 18.04
CA PRO A 196 15.77 5.05 18.13
C PRO A 196 15.04 3.71 18.10
N VAL A 197 13.99 3.59 18.91
CA VAL A 197 13.17 2.38 18.99
C VAL A 197 11.82 2.67 18.34
N ILE A 198 11.36 1.77 17.48
CA ILE A 198 10.09 1.89 16.76
C ILE A 198 9.16 0.72 17.05
N ASP A 199 7.86 1.00 17.01
CA ASP A 199 6.79 0.04 17.24
C ASP A 199 5.46 0.57 16.63
N ASN A 200 4.44 -0.27 16.56
CA ASN A 200 3.07 0.08 16.17
C ASN A 200 2.97 0.87 14.85
N VAL A 201 3.67 0.40 13.83
CA VAL A 201 3.66 1.02 12.50
C VAL A 201 2.35 0.71 11.79
N SER A 202 1.61 1.73 11.39
CA SER A 202 0.38 1.60 10.63
C SER A 202 0.35 2.57 9.46
N ILE A 203 -0.53 2.31 8.50
CA ILE A 203 -0.73 3.19 7.36
C ILE A 203 -2.22 3.43 7.15
N SER A 204 -2.54 4.66 6.80
CA SER A 204 -3.86 5.11 6.38
C SER A 204 -3.75 5.99 5.14
N GLY A 205 -4.87 6.23 4.47
CA GLY A 205 -4.86 6.76 3.11
C GLY A 205 -4.88 5.63 2.08
N GLY A 206 -5.17 5.94 0.81
CA GLY A 206 -5.40 4.90 -0.19
C GLY A 206 -6.61 4.01 0.08
N GLY A 207 -7.60 4.48 0.86
CA GLY A 207 -8.97 4.00 0.71
C GLY A 207 -9.37 4.07 -0.77
N PRO A 208 -10.27 3.17 -1.26
CA PRO A 208 -10.49 2.91 -2.68
C PRO A 208 -10.41 4.22 -3.41
N THR A 209 -9.38 4.35 -4.26
CA THR A 209 -9.04 5.60 -4.93
C THR A 209 -10.36 6.25 -5.28
N ALA A 210 -10.60 7.42 -4.70
CA ALA A 210 -11.67 8.25 -5.15
C ALA A 210 -11.43 8.42 -6.65
N VAL A 211 -12.03 7.58 -7.49
CA VAL A 211 -11.88 7.68 -8.93
C VAL A 211 -12.74 8.88 -9.24
N VAL A 212 -12.14 10.06 -9.13
CA VAL A 212 -12.81 11.31 -9.42
C VAL A 212 -13.11 11.28 -10.91
N PRO A 213 -14.36 11.50 -11.34
CA PRO A 213 -14.68 11.52 -12.76
C PRO A 213 -13.83 12.61 -13.44
N ALA A 214 -13.07 12.23 -14.47
CA ALA A 214 -12.29 13.18 -15.27
C ALA A 214 -13.16 13.83 -16.36
N SER A 215 -14.22 13.14 -16.77
CA SER A 215 -15.16 13.54 -17.79
C SER A 215 -16.60 13.15 -17.43
N ALA A 216 -17.56 13.80 -18.08
CA ALA A 216 -18.96 13.41 -17.94
C ALA A 216 -19.21 11.98 -18.44
N GLU A 217 -18.36 11.48 -19.33
CA GLU A 217 -18.40 10.12 -19.88
C GLU A 217 -18.11 9.07 -18.81
N ASP A 218 -17.18 9.34 -17.89
CA ASP A 218 -16.84 8.43 -16.78
C ASP A 218 -18.04 8.21 -15.85
N CYS A 219 -18.89 9.21 -15.72
CA CYS A 219 -20.11 9.12 -14.92
C CYS A 219 -21.21 8.29 -15.59
N LYS A 220 -21.22 8.21 -16.92
CA LYS A 220 -22.33 7.61 -17.68
C LYS A 220 -22.33 6.08 -17.57
N LYS A 221 -23.45 5.47 -17.96
CA LYS A 221 -23.59 3.99 -18.06
C LYS A 221 -23.29 3.27 -16.74
N GLY A 222 -23.63 3.90 -15.61
CA GLY A 222 -23.42 3.33 -14.28
C GLY A 222 -22.01 3.53 -13.71
N GLY A 223 -21.08 4.17 -14.45
CA GLY A 223 -19.73 4.41 -13.96
C GLY A 223 -19.70 5.19 -12.64
N TRP A 224 -20.60 6.17 -12.49
CA TRP A 224 -20.75 7.00 -11.28
C TRP A 224 -20.83 6.24 -9.95
N ALA A 225 -21.32 4.99 -9.93
CA ALA A 225 -21.51 4.22 -8.70
C ALA A 225 -20.19 3.84 -8.02
N ALA A 226 -19.11 3.71 -8.81
CA ALA A 226 -17.78 3.42 -8.31
C ALA A 226 -16.98 4.70 -8.00
N LEU A 227 -17.39 5.85 -8.54
CA LEU A 227 -16.67 7.12 -8.45
C LEU A 227 -17.01 7.88 -7.15
N THR A 228 -16.17 8.85 -6.80
CA THR A 228 -16.42 9.81 -5.70
C THR A 228 -15.91 11.19 -6.09
N ASP A 229 -16.22 12.22 -5.31
CA ASP A 229 -15.52 13.50 -5.43
C ASP A 229 -14.12 13.46 -4.79
N HIS A 230 -13.36 14.57 -4.90
CA HIS A 230 -12.02 14.74 -4.30
C HIS A 230 -12.03 14.73 -2.77
N LEU A 231 -13.19 14.78 -2.12
CA LEU A 231 -13.34 14.65 -0.66
C LEU A 231 -13.72 13.22 -0.27
N GLY A 232 -13.87 12.31 -1.23
CA GLY A 232 -14.29 10.93 -1.00
C GLY A 232 -15.81 10.72 -0.92
N ASN A 233 -16.62 11.76 -1.18
CA ASN A 233 -18.08 11.65 -1.13
C ASN A 233 -18.63 10.87 -2.34
N LYS A 234 -19.61 10.00 -2.11
CA LYS A 234 -20.24 9.20 -3.17
C LYS A 234 -21.28 10.02 -3.93
N PHE A 235 -21.38 9.81 -5.24
CA PHE A 235 -22.45 10.41 -6.03
C PHE A 235 -23.77 9.67 -5.81
N LYS A 236 -24.89 10.39 -5.67
CA LYS A 236 -26.21 9.76 -5.47
C LYS A 236 -26.74 9.08 -6.72
N ASN A 237 -26.34 9.58 -7.87
CA ASN A 237 -26.76 9.11 -9.18
C ASN A 237 -25.81 9.63 -10.27
N GLN A 238 -26.02 9.18 -11.51
CA GLN A 238 -25.26 9.64 -12.67
C GLN A 238 -25.27 11.16 -12.85
N GLY A 239 -26.42 11.81 -12.62
CA GLY A 239 -26.56 13.26 -12.79
C GLY A 239 -25.70 14.05 -11.81
N ASP A 240 -25.59 13.59 -10.57
CA ASP A 240 -24.75 14.15 -9.52
C ASP A 240 -23.27 14.14 -9.91
N CYS A 241 -22.79 12.98 -10.39
CA CYS A 241 -21.44 12.82 -10.92
C CYS A 241 -21.17 13.72 -12.15
N VAL A 242 -22.09 13.76 -13.13
CA VAL A 242 -21.93 14.61 -14.31
C VAL A 242 -21.91 16.09 -13.93
N SER A 243 -22.73 16.49 -12.95
CA SER A 243 -22.79 17.85 -12.44
C SER A 243 -21.50 18.26 -11.74
N TYR A 244 -20.90 17.37 -10.95
CA TYR A 244 -19.59 17.56 -10.36
C TYR A 244 -18.54 17.88 -11.43
N VAL A 245 -18.47 17.10 -12.52
CA VAL A 245 -17.51 17.35 -13.62
C VAL A 245 -17.80 18.67 -14.33
N ALA A 246 -19.05 18.89 -14.72
CA ALA A 246 -19.45 20.08 -15.48
C ALA A 246 -19.21 21.39 -14.71
N THR A 247 -19.18 21.33 -13.39
CA THR A 247 -18.92 22.48 -12.52
C THR A 247 -17.48 22.55 -12.02
N ALA A 248 -16.58 21.72 -12.53
CA ALA A 248 -15.20 21.60 -12.07
C ALA A 248 -15.10 21.37 -10.54
N GLY A 249 -15.98 20.51 -10.03
CA GLY A 249 -15.97 20.06 -8.63
C GLY A 249 -16.63 21.01 -7.62
N LYS A 250 -17.44 21.97 -8.08
CA LYS A 250 -18.25 22.83 -7.18
C LYS A 250 -19.42 22.05 -6.57
N ASN A 251 -20.09 21.21 -7.37
CA ASN A 251 -21.19 20.37 -6.90
C ASN A 251 -20.64 19.07 -6.32
N LYS A 252 -20.43 19.03 -5.01
CA LYS A 252 -19.84 17.89 -4.27
C LYS A 252 -20.77 16.68 -4.27
N GLY A 253 -20.18 15.49 -4.14
CA GLY A 253 -20.94 14.27 -3.92
C GLY A 253 -21.66 14.29 -2.56
N ALA A 254 -22.56 13.34 -2.35
CA ALA A 254 -23.22 13.17 -1.07
C ALA A 254 -22.24 12.69 -0.01
N ILE A 255 -22.16 13.43 1.09
CA ILE A 255 -21.59 12.93 2.34
C ILE A 255 -22.36 11.65 2.68
N ALA A 256 -21.65 10.53 2.81
CA ALA A 256 -22.27 9.29 3.25
C ALA A 256 -22.87 9.51 4.65
N PRO A 257 -24.07 8.98 4.96
CA PRO A 257 -24.57 8.97 6.33
C PRO A 257 -23.62 8.20 7.27
#